data_AF-A0A922MBC3-F1
#
_entry.id   AF-A0A922MBC3-F1
#
_cell.length_a   1.000
_cell.length_b   1.000
_cell.length_c   1.000
_cell.angle_alpha   90.00
_cell.angle_beta   90.00
_cell.angle_gamma   90.00
#
_symmetry.space_group_name_H-M   'P 1'
#
loop_
_entity.id
_entity.type
_entity.pdbx_description
1 polymer ?
#
loop_
_entity_poly.entity_id
_entity_poly.type
_entity_poly.pdbx_seq_one_letter_code
_entity_poly.pdbx_strand_id
1 'polypeptide(L)'
;MPFSGNRWDDSKLVPHRAALAAAGARHALAPAAARPHDTARRWRVPGARGHVGFISSMTQHFCDSCNRLRLTADGNLKVRRPHCLLTTLCDASSPERGVRQVCLFGAAEVSLRDAMRDGATDEALTALVRAALRNKKARHAGTCAALSLVLITA
;
A
#
# COMPACT_ATOMS: atom_id res chain seq x y z
N MET A 1 -5.03 -2.64 -11.33
CA MET A 1 -3.62 -3.06 -11.45
C MET A 1 -3.49 -3.79 -12.77
N PRO A 2 -2.44 -3.53 -13.57
CA PRO A 2 -2.34 -4.01 -14.95
C PRO A 2 -1.97 -5.50 -14.96
N PHE A 3 -2.98 -6.32 -14.72
CA PHE A 3 -2.86 -7.77 -14.73
C PHE A 3 -3.10 -8.29 -16.15
N SER A 4 -2.13 -9.01 -16.70
CA SER A 4 -2.32 -9.92 -17.83
C SER A 4 -2.30 -11.34 -17.27
N GLY A 5 -3.45 -11.81 -16.78
CA GLY A 5 -3.53 -12.98 -15.91
C GLY A 5 -2.86 -12.71 -14.55
N ASN A 6 -2.05 -13.66 -14.04
CA ASN A 6 -1.27 -13.48 -12.80
C ASN A 6 0.06 -12.73 -13.01
N ARG A 7 0.39 -12.35 -14.25
CA ARG A 7 1.64 -11.65 -14.58
C ARG A 7 1.42 -10.15 -14.66
N TRP A 8 2.44 -9.44 -14.21
CA TRP A 8 2.47 -7.98 -14.22
C TRP A 8 2.88 -7.43 -15.58
N ASP A 9 2.15 -6.45 -16.09
CA ASP A 9 2.45 -5.80 -17.37
C ASP A 9 2.67 -4.30 -17.16
N ASP A 10 3.93 -3.89 -17.12
CA ASP A 10 4.31 -2.47 -16.92
C ASP A 10 3.96 -1.60 -18.14
N SER A 11 3.73 -2.17 -19.33
CA SER A 11 3.34 -1.39 -20.53
C SER A 11 1.96 -0.77 -20.41
N LYS A 12 1.10 -1.35 -19.57
CA LYS A 12 -0.26 -0.85 -19.28
C LYS A 12 -0.32 0.07 -18.07
N LEU A 13 0.81 0.34 -17.41
CA LEU A 13 0.88 1.24 -16.27
C LEU A 13 0.92 2.69 -16.75
N VAL A 14 -0.02 3.50 -16.26
CA VAL A 14 0.10 4.97 -16.30
C VAL A 14 0.70 5.44 -14.97
N PRO A 15 1.96 5.93 -14.95
CA PRO A 15 2.57 6.43 -13.72
C PRO A 15 1.82 7.62 -13.14
N HIS A 16 1.87 7.79 -11.82
CA HIS A 16 1.25 8.93 -11.13
C HIS A 16 1.59 10.28 -11.77
N ARG A 17 2.88 10.51 -12.03
CA ARG A 17 3.37 11.76 -12.64
C ARG A 17 2.73 12.03 -14.00
N ALA A 18 2.55 10.99 -14.81
CA ALA A 18 1.99 11.11 -16.15
C ALA A 18 0.49 11.37 -16.09
N ALA A 19 -0.22 10.67 -15.20
CA ALA A 19 -1.64 10.89 -14.96
C ALA A 19 -1.92 12.32 -14.46
N LEU A 20 -1.09 12.81 -13.52
CA LEU A 20 -1.22 14.16 -12.99
C LEU A 20 -0.89 15.22 -14.05
N ALA A 21 0.16 15.03 -14.84
CA ALA A 21 0.51 15.93 -15.94
C ALA A 21 -0.59 15.99 -17.02
N ALA A 22 -1.14 14.84 -17.41
CA ALA A 22 -2.22 14.77 -18.39
C ALA A 22 -3.51 15.47 -17.92
N ALA A 23 -3.81 15.39 -16.62
CA ALA A 23 -4.93 16.11 -16.04
C ALA A 23 -4.64 17.62 -15.87
N GLY A 24 -3.41 17.97 -15.46
CA GLY A 24 -2.93 19.34 -15.34
C GLY A 24 -2.89 20.12 -16.66
N ALA A 25 -2.70 19.42 -17.78
CA ALA A 25 -2.75 20.01 -19.12
C ALA A 25 -4.16 20.49 -19.54
N ARG A 26 -5.22 19.99 -18.89
CA ARG A 26 -6.62 20.33 -19.22
C ARG A 26 -7.29 21.16 -18.14
N HIS A 27 -6.86 21.01 -16.88
CA HIS A 27 -7.47 21.65 -15.73
C HIS A 27 -6.40 22.13 -14.76
N ALA A 28 -6.58 23.32 -14.19
CA ALA A 28 -5.75 23.77 -13.07
C ALA A 28 -6.05 22.92 -11.83
N LEU A 29 -5.05 22.17 -11.35
CA LEU A 29 -5.18 21.28 -10.19
C LEU A 29 -4.45 21.87 -8.97
N ALA A 30 -5.20 22.20 -7.92
CA ALA A 30 -4.66 22.60 -6.62
C ALA A 30 -4.69 21.40 -5.66
N PRO A 31 -3.60 21.07 -4.94
CA PRO A 31 -3.63 20.02 -3.91
C PRO A 31 -4.70 20.30 -2.85
N ALA A 32 -5.46 19.27 -2.47
CA ALA A 32 -6.42 19.36 -1.38
C ALA A 32 -5.81 18.78 -0.10
N ALA A 33 -6.28 19.26 1.06
CA ALA A 33 -5.81 18.79 2.36
C ALA A 33 -5.99 17.26 2.51
N ALA A 34 -4.89 16.56 2.78
CA ALA A 34 -4.89 15.13 3.05
C ALA A 34 -5.45 14.84 4.44
N ARG A 35 -6.18 13.73 4.58
CA ARG A 35 -6.59 13.19 5.88
C ARG A 35 -5.63 12.07 6.31
N PRO A 36 -5.53 11.79 7.61
CA PRO A 36 -4.76 10.65 8.09
C PRO A 36 -5.19 9.36 7.40
N HIS A 37 -4.21 8.55 6.97
CA HIS A 37 -4.42 7.26 6.31
C HIS A 37 -5.13 7.34 4.94
N ASP A 38 -5.20 8.53 4.32
CA ASP A 38 -5.75 8.71 2.96
C ASP A 38 -4.98 7.87 1.94
N THR A 39 -5.70 7.04 1.19
CA THR A 39 -5.14 6.23 0.10
C THR A 39 -5.02 7.02 -1.21
N ALA A 40 -5.94 7.95 -1.44
CA ALA A 40 -5.92 8.83 -2.60
C ALA A 40 -5.30 10.16 -2.20
N ARG A 41 -4.34 10.64 -2.98
CA ARG A 41 -3.99 12.07 -2.95
C ARG A 41 -5.11 12.82 -3.65
N ARG A 42 -5.57 13.94 -3.09
CA ARG A 42 -6.73 14.67 -3.61
C ARG A 42 -6.28 16.02 -4.17
N TRP A 43 -6.92 16.43 -5.26
CA TRP A 43 -6.77 17.72 -5.91
C TRP A 43 -8.15 18.36 -6.10
N ARG A 44 -8.17 19.69 -6.16
CA ARG A 44 -9.33 20.51 -6.44
C ARG A 44 -9.11 21.22 -7.77
N VAL A 45 -10.16 21.31 -8.57
CA VAL A 45 -10.20 22.17 -9.75
C VAL A 45 -10.97 23.44 -9.36
N PRO A 46 -10.41 24.65 -9.56
CA PRO A 46 -11.14 25.89 -9.31
C PRO A 46 -12.48 25.90 -10.07
N GLY A 47 -13.55 26.30 -9.39
CA GLY A 47 -14.91 26.30 -9.95
C GLY A 47 -15.63 24.95 -9.93
N ALA A 48 -14.95 23.83 -9.65
CA ALA A 48 -15.60 22.53 -9.51
C ALA A 48 -16.20 22.35 -8.10
N ARG A 49 -17.35 21.67 -8.02
CA ARG A 49 -18.04 21.34 -6.76
C ARG A 49 -17.34 20.23 -5.94
N GLY A 50 -16.33 19.56 -6.51
CA GLY A 50 -15.73 18.37 -5.93
C GLY A 50 -14.21 18.29 -6.05
N HIS A 51 -13.68 17.10 -5.73
CA HIS A 51 -12.26 16.78 -5.78
C HIS A 51 -12.00 15.61 -6.73
N VAL A 52 -10.80 15.60 -7.33
CA VAL A 52 -10.27 14.46 -8.07
C VAL A 52 -9.21 13.79 -7.20
N GLY A 53 -9.26 12.47 -7.09
CA GLY A 53 -8.31 11.70 -6.30
C GLY A 53 -7.52 10.73 -7.18
N PHE A 54 -6.20 10.65 -6.98
CA PHE A 54 -5.35 9.67 -7.66
C PHE A 54 -4.82 8.68 -6.63
N ILE A 55 -5.06 7.39 -6.92
CA ILE A 55 -4.58 6.26 -6.10
C ILE A 55 -3.42 5.62 -6.85
N SER A 56 -2.21 5.79 -6.34
CA SER A 56 -0.99 5.37 -7.04
C SER A 56 -0.25 4.26 -6.31
N SER A 57 -0.92 3.11 -6.24
CA SER A 57 -0.43 1.91 -5.55
C SER A 57 0.94 1.42 -6.00
N MET A 58 1.43 1.84 -7.17
CA MET A 58 2.70 1.38 -7.76
C MET A 58 3.83 2.40 -7.71
N THR A 59 3.56 3.67 -8.04
CA THR A 59 4.62 4.68 -8.18
C THR A 59 4.72 5.60 -6.96
N GLN A 60 3.71 5.64 -6.10
CA GLN A 60 3.69 6.41 -4.85
C GLN A 60 2.86 5.67 -3.80
N HIS A 61 3.50 4.73 -3.11
CA HIS A 61 2.82 3.88 -2.12
C HIS A 61 2.28 4.70 -0.93
N PHE A 62 1.18 4.24 -0.34
CA PHE A 62 0.52 4.77 0.87
C PHE A 62 0.57 3.77 2.04
N CYS A 63 1.48 2.80 1.95
CA CYS A 63 1.53 1.67 2.89
C CYS A 63 2.09 2.03 4.27
N ASP A 64 2.77 3.16 4.36
CA ASP A 64 3.36 3.78 5.56
C ASP A 64 2.28 4.23 6.55
N SER A 65 1.21 4.81 6.03
CA SER A 65 0.06 5.30 6.77
C SER A 65 -1.13 4.33 6.71
N CYS A 66 -0.95 3.10 6.23
CA CYS A 66 -2.07 2.16 6.12
C CYS A 66 -2.50 1.63 7.50
N ASN A 67 -3.75 1.86 7.90
CA ASN A 67 -4.35 1.36 9.14
C ASN A 67 -5.28 0.15 8.93
N ARG A 68 -5.33 -0.43 7.72
CA ARG A 68 -6.23 -1.55 7.40
C ARG A 68 -5.71 -2.89 7.91
N LEU A 69 -6.63 -3.69 8.42
CA LEU A 69 -6.45 -5.10 8.76
C LEU A 69 -7.48 -5.94 8.00
N ARG A 70 -7.15 -7.21 7.73
CA ARG A 70 -8.06 -8.11 7.02
C ARG A 70 -8.28 -9.36 7.84
N LEU A 71 -9.54 -9.65 8.11
CA LEU A 71 -10.02 -10.96 8.56
C LEU A 71 -10.49 -11.73 7.32
N THR A 72 -10.02 -12.96 7.16
CA THR A 72 -10.44 -13.85 6.06
C THR A 72 -11.75 -14.54 6.41
N ALA A 73 -12.40 -15.15 5.40
CA ALA A 73 -13.61 -15.93 5.60
C ALA A 73 -13.38 -17.14 6.53
N ASP A 74 -12.15 -17.65 6.59
CA ASP A 74 -11.73 -18.74 7.48
C ASP A 74 -11.46 -18.28 8.92
N GLY A 75 -11.62 -16.98 9.21
CA GLY A 75 -11.40 -16.42 10.55
C GLY A 75 -9.93 -16.13 10.87
N ASN A 76 -9.07 -16.13 9.85
CA ASN A 76 -7.66 -15.77 10.01
C ASN A 76 -7.43 -14.28 9.81
N LEU A 77 -6.72 -13.67 10.77
CA LEU A 77 -6.23 -12.31 10.70
C LEU A 77 -4.92 -12.28 9.89
N LYS A 78 -4.93 -11.57 8.76
CA LYS A 78 -3.75 -11.31 7.94
C LYS A 78 -3.07 -10.01 8.37
N VAL A 79 -1.93 -10.15 9.05
CA VAL A 79 -1.03 -9.05 9.43
C VAL A 79 0.29 -9.14 8.66
N ARG A 80 0.79 -8.02 8.14
CA ARG A 80 2.03 -7.97 7.33
C ARG A 80 3.27 -8.29 8.19
N ARG A 81 3.79 -9.51 8.16
CA ARG A 81 5.05 -9.92 8.84
C ARG A 81 6.33 -9.48 8.07
N PRO A 82 7.53 -9.52 8.69
CA PRO A 82 8.71 -8.72 8.31
C PRO A 82 9.39 -9.08 6.98
N HIS A 83 8.95 -10.09 6.26
CA HIS A 83 9.57 -10.48 5.01
C HIS A 83 8.58 -10.38 3.85
N CYS A 84 8.23 -9.14 3.52
CA CYS A 84 7.77 -8.88 2.16
C CYS A 84 9.04 -8.88 1.31
N LEU A 85 9.30 -10.01 0.62
CA LEU A 85 10.45 -10.31 -0.25
C LEU A 85 10.61 -9.36 -1.45
N LEU A 86 10.04 -8.16 -1.40
CA LEU A 86 10.19 -7.15 -2.42
C LEU A 86 11.59 -6.52 -2.47
N THR A 87 12.47 -6.81 -1.49
CA THR A 87 13.84 -6.26 -1.48
C THR A 87 14.87 -7.20 -2.08
N THR A 88 14.62 -8.52 -2.13
CA THR A 88 15.55 -9.47 -2.76
C THR A 88 15.38 -9.56 -4.28
N LEU A 89 14.40 -8.85 -4.86
CA LEU A 89 14.17 -8.77 -6.31
C LEU A 89 14.50 -7.38 -6.90
N CYS A 90 15.16 -6.52 -6.14
CA CYS A 90 15.98 -5.44 -6.70
C CYS A 90 17.39 -5.92 -7.05
N ASP A 91 17.66 -7.22 -6.95
CA ASP A 91 18.83 -7.81 -7.58
C ASP A 91 18.46 -8.06 -9.05
N ALA A 92 19.09 -7.31 -9.96
CA ALA A 92 18.79 -7.28 -11.40
C ALA A 92 19.10 -8.59 -12.15
N SER A 93 19.39 -9.67 -11.41
CA SER A 93 20.01 -10.91 -11.86
C SER A 93 19.09 -12.13 -11.84
N SER A 94 17.86 -12.05 -11.32
CA SER A 94 16.96 -13.23 -11.20
C SER A 94 15.89 -13.34 -12.30
N PRO A 95 15.68 -14.55 -12.89
CA PRO A 95 14.85 -14.75 -14.09
C PRO A 95 13.32 -14.81 -13.85
N GLU A 96 12.83 -14.87 -12.61
CA GLU A 96 11.39 -15.02 -12.31
C GLU A 96 10.65 -13.68 -12.16
N ARG A 97 10.56 -12.92 -13.25
CA ARG A 97 9.66 -11.75 -13.41
C ARG A 97 8.19 -12.19 -13.40
N GLY A 98 7.64 -12.52 -12.25
CA GLY A 98 6.33 -13.20 -12.20
C GLY A 98 5.29 -12.57 -11.30
N VAL A 99 5.58 -12.45 -10.00
CA VAL A 99 4.51 -12.27 -9.02
C VAL A 99 4.86 -11.15 -8.04
N ARG A 100 4.34 -9.96 -8.31
CA ARG A 100 4.36 -8.83 -7.37
C ARG A 100 3.27 -9.09 -6.31
N GLN A 101 3.58 -9.93 -5.32
CA GLN A 101 2.62 -10.33 -4.29
C GLN A 101 2.16 -9.11 -3.48
N VAL A 102 0.89 -8.78 -3.66
CA VAL A 102 0.17 -7.80 -2.85
C VAL A 102 0.10 -8.33 -1.40
N CYS A 103 0.13 -7.42 -0.41
CA CYS A 103 -0.06 -7.69 1.03
C CYS A 103 -1.24 -8.64 1.37
N LEU A 104 -2.14 -8.89 0.42
CA LEU A 104 -3.25 -9.83 0.48
C LEU A 104 -2.84 -11.30 0.69
N PHE A 105 -1.60 -11.66 0.34
CA PHE A 105 -1.15 -13.06 0.21
C PHE A 105 0.01 -13.44 1.14
N GLY A 106 0.19 -12.74 2.27
CA GLY A 106 1.20 -13.11 3.26
C GLY A 106 0.93 -14.49 3.88
N ALA A 107 1.99 -15.28 4.07
CA ALA A 107 1.92 -16.67 4.58
C ALA A 107 1.66 -16.78 6.09
N ALA A 108 1.84 -15.70 6.85
CA ALA A 108 1.62 -15.70 8.30
C ALA A 108 0.19 -15.23 8.61
N GLU A 109 -0.60 -16.15 9.16
CA GLU A 109 -2.00 -15.96 9.53
C GLU A 109 -2.16 -16.27 11.02
N VAL A 110 -2.96 -15.47 11.74
CA VAL A 110 -3.36 -15.75 13.13
C VAL A 110 -4.83 -16.13 13.11
N SER A 111 -5.15 -17.37 13.49
CA SER A 111 -6.55 -17.82 13.59
C SER A 111 -7.19 -17.23 14.83
N LEU A 112 -8.10 -16.27 14.63
CA LEU A 112 -8.95 -15.77 15.72
C LEU A 112 -10.12 -16.72 15.96
N ARG A 113 -10.57 -17.43 14.92
CA ARG A 113 -11.65 -18.41 15.00
C ARG A 113 -11.30 -19.52 16.00
N ASP A 114 -10.12 -20.11 15.88
CA ASP A 114 -9.74 -21.25 16.72
C ASP A 114 -9.56 -20.78 18.17
N ALA A 115 -8.89 -19.64 18.38
CA ALA A 115 -8.78 -19.04 19.71
C ALA A 115 -10.15 -18.78 20.38
N MET A 116 -11.12 -18.26 19.63
CA MET A 116 -12.48 -18.07 20.15
C MET A 116 -13.21 -19.39 20.44
N ARG A 117 -13.01 -20.41 19.59
CA ARG A 117 -13.63 -21.74 19.77
C ARG A 117 -13.03 -22.51 20.95
N ASP A 118 -11.76 -22.28 21.24
CA ASP A 118 -11.05 -22.85 22.40
C ASP A 118 -11.37 -22.09 23.70
N GLY A 119 -12.24 -21.08 23.66
CA GLY A 119 -12.70 -20.34 24.84
C GLY A 119 -11.73 -19.25 25.32
N ALA A 120 -10.90 -18.68 24.43
CA ALA A 120 -10.01 -17.57 24.80
C ALA A 120 -10.80 -16.36 25.32
N THR A 121 -10.29 -15.71 26.37
CA THR A 121 -10.87 -14.48 26.92
C THR A 121 -10.58 -13.28 26.01
N ASP A 122 -11.31 -12.18 26.21
CA ASP A 122 -11.09 -10.93 25.47
C ASP A 122 -9.68 -10.37 25.66
N GLU A 123 -9.08 -10.55 26.84
CA GLU A 123 -7.70 -10.17 27.12
C GLU A 123 -6.71 -11.01 26.28
N ALA A 124 -6.96 -12.31 26.18
CA ALA A 124 -6.13 -13.22 25.38
C ALA A 124 -6.25 -12.93 23.88
N LEU A 125 -7.47 -12.70 23.38
CA LEU A 125 -7.71 -12.28 21.99
C LEU A 125 -7.05 -10.93 21.70
N THR A 126 -7.17 -9.97 22.61
CA THR A 126 -6.50 -8.67 22.50
C THR A 126 -4.99 -8.81 22.46
N ALA A 127 -4.41 -9.68 23.30
CA ALA A 127 -2.98 -9.96 23.30
C ALA A 127 -2.52 -10.58 21.97
N LEU A 128 -3.29 -11.52 21.41
CA LEU A 128 -3.04 -12.14 20.10
C LEU A 128 -3.06 -11.10 18.97
N VAL A 129 -4.09 -10.25 18.93
CA VAL A 129 -4.20 -9.18 17.92
C VAL A 129 -3.04 -8.18 18.08
N ARG A 130 -2.74 -7.73 19.30
CA ARG A 130 -1.62 -6.81 19.54
C ARG A 130 -0.28 -7.44 19.14
N ALA A 131 -0.06 -8.73 19.42
CA ALA A 131 1.14 -9.44 18.98
C ALA A 131 1.23 -9.51 17.46
N ALA A 132 0.12 -9.80 16.79
CA ALA A 132 0.02 -9.80 15.34
C ALA A 132 0.38 -8.41 14.75
N LEU A 133 -0.13 -7.34 15.37
CA LEU A 133 0.10 -5.96 14.93
C LEU A 133 1.50 -5.42 15.22
N ARG A 134 2.13 -5.78 16.34
CA ARG A 134 3.51 -5.38 16.65
C ARG A 134 4.50 -5.81 15.57
N ASN A 135 4.18 -6.92 14.91
CA ASN A 135 5.01 -7.47 13.86
C ASN A 135 4.77 -6.83 12.48
N LYS A 136 3.86 -5.85 12.39
CA LYS A 136 3.55 -5.11 11.18
C LYS A 136 4.68 -4.14 10.84
N LYS A 137 5.45 -4.42 9.79
CA LYS A 137 6.41 -3.43 9.26
C LYS A 137 5.68 -2.17 8.77
N ALA A 138 6.17 -1.01 9.21
CA ALA A 138 5.60 0.30 8.88
C ALA A 138 5.51 0.54 7.36
N ARG A 139 6.53 0.14 6.59
CA ARG A 139 6.62 0.36 5.13
C ARG A 139 7.14 -0.87 4.38
N HIS A 140 6.90 -0.91 3.07
CA HIS A 140 7.66 -1.80 2.17
C HIS A 140 9.12 -1.30 2.12
N ALA A 141 10.09 -2.22 2.12
CA ALA A 141 11.47 -1.87 1.82
C ALA A 141 11.57 -1.69 0.29
N GLY A 142 11.69 -0.43 -0.13
CA GLY A 142 11.61 -0.02 -1.53
C GLY A 142 11.38 1.49 -1.63
N THR A 143 12.25 2.29 -1.03
CA THR A 143 12.42 3.70 -1.43
C THR A 143 13.39 3.72 -2.60
N CYS A 144 12.91 3.96 -3.81
CA CYS A 144 13.73 4.68 -4.79
C CYS A 144 13.70 6.13 -4.34
N ALA A 145 14.62 6.51 -3.47
CA ALA A 145 14.82 7.89 -3.08
C ALA A 145 15.31 8.65 -4.32
N ALA A 146 14.40 9.32 -5.03
CA ALA A 146 14.81 10.49 -5.79
C ALA A 146 14.99 11.61 -4.76
N LEU A 147 16.25 11.87 -4.38
CA LEU A 147 16.62 13.10 -3.73
C LEU A 147 16.13 14.27 -4.58
N SER A 148 15.13 15.00 -4.10
CA SER A 148 14.97 16.41 -4.44
C SER A 148 15.35 17.21 -3.21
N LEU A 149 16.67 17.27 -2.98
CA LEU A 149 17.28 18.33 -2.19
C LEU A 149 17.22 19.60 -3.05
N VAL A 150 16.07 20.28 -3.08
CA VAL A 150 16.04 21.68 -3.48
C VAL A 150 16.52 22.45 -2.25
N LEU A 151 17.82 22.71 -2.23
CA LEU A 151 18.45 23.67 -1.33
C LEU A 151 17.72 25.01 -1.48
N ILE A 152 17.07 25.41 -0.39
CA ILE A 152 16.71 26.79 -0.11
C ILE A 152 18.03 27.54 0.20
N THR A 153 18.11 28.79 -0.27
CA THR A 153 19.15 29.83 -0.04
C THR A 153 20.44 29.79 -0.88
N ALA A 154 20.56 30.72 -1.82
CA ALA A 154 21.37 31.92 -1.67
C ALA A 154 20.65 33.08 -2.39
#